data_AF-A0A2D9TCP5-F1
#
_entry.id   AF-A0A2D9TCP5-F1
#
_cell.length_a   1.000
_cell.length_b   1.000
_cell.length_c   1.000
_cell.angle_alpha   90.00
_cell.angle_beta   90.00
_cell.angle_gamma   90.00
#
_symmetry.space_group_name_H-M   'P 1'
#
loop_
_entity.id
_entity.type
_entity.pdbx_description
1 polymer ?
#
loop_
_entity_poly.entity_id
_entity_poly.type
_entity_poly.pdbx_seq_one_letter_code
_entity_poly.pdbx_strand_id
1 'polypeptide(L)'
;MRMVLLLAALTVACTDDVPSYDLPANVDAIVDDASLAALEREGFVVHDGTNPPDITGTYAWDSTVRFYPDAFTICNGMGTYTLRADGTVMAEEMLTECDGGGSVDDAPIAGDGDCFTLFLPSEREFEGCRYRTIKVLSGCISPEGITDPLRASMPNEFLSPACDALVAERRLTGPGEFALRRETDGLMARVPEE
;
A
#
# COMPACT_ATOMS: atom_id res chain seq x y z
N MET A 1 -34.55 31.46 44.42
CA MET A 1 -33.42 32.06 43.68
C MET A 1 -32.64 30.91 43.06
N ARG A 2 -32.69 30.73 41.73
CA ARG A 2 -32.12 29.58 41.02
C ARG A 2 -30.61 29.77 40.86
N MET A 3 -29.84 28.82 41.37
CA MET A 3 -28.39 28.70 41.24
C MET A 3 -28.09 28.13 39.85
N VAL A 4 -27.49 28.94 38.98
CA VAL A 4 -27.01 28.51 37.66
C VAL A 4 -25.58 28.03 37.85
N LEU A 5 -25.39 26.71 37.79
CA LEU A 5 -24.07 26.08 37.73
C LEU A 5 -23.61 26.15 36.26
N LEU A 6 -22.59 26.95 35.99
CA LEU A 6 -21.94 27.01 34.68
C LEU A 6 -21.03 25.78 34.57
N LEU A 7 -21.44 24.78 33.79
CA LEU A 7 -20.59 23.64 33.45
C LEU A 7 -19.67 24.08 32.30
N ALA A 8 -18.41 24.37 32.61
CA ALA A 8 -17.39 24.60 31.59
C ALA A 8 -17.02 23.25 30.97
N ALA A 9 -17.45 23.01 29.73
CA ALA A 9 -17.00 21.87 28.94
C ALA A 9 -15.54 22.11 28.51
N LEU A 10 -14.60 21.35 29.07
CA LEU A 10 -13.25 21.24 28.53
C LEU A 10 -13.34 20.45 27.21
N THR A 11 -13.22 21.12 26.08
CA THR A 11 -12.91 20.47 24.81
C THR A 11 -11.42 20.14 24.82
N VAL A 12 -11.07 18.90 25.17
CA VAL A 12 -9.75 18.35 24.84
C VAL A 12 -9.72 18.20 23.33
N ALA A 13 -9.00 19.09 22.65
CA ALA A 13 -8.63 18.87 21.26
C ALA A 13 -7.59 17.75 21.26
N CYS A 14 -8.00 16.52 20.96
CA CYS A 14 -7.06 15.48 20.58
C CYS A 14 -6.36 15.97 19.32
N THR A 15 -5.12 16.41 19.46
CA THR A 15 -4.20 16.49 18.34
C THR A 15 -3.74 15.05 18.19
N ASP A 16 -4.28 14.34 17.20
CA ASP A 16 -3.78 13.01 16.88
C ASP A 16 -2.31 13.17 16.48
N ASP A 17 -1.40 12.78 17.38
CA ASP A 17 0.03 12.74 17.08
C ASP A 17 0.22 11.75 15.93
N VAL A 18 0.64 12.27 14.76
CA VAL A 18 1.00 11.43 13.62
C VAL A 18 2.25 10.65 14.03
N PRO A 19 2.24 9.30 13.96
CA PRO A 19 3.42 8.49 14.21
C PRO A 19 4.58 8.96 13.32
N SER A 20 5.78 9.03 13.90
CA SER A 20 7.02 9.19 13.12
C SER A 20 7.52 7.80 12.77
N TYR A 21 7.86 7.58 11.50
CA TYR A 21 8.42 6.32 11.03
C TYR A 21 9.94 6.43 10.86
N ASP A 22 10.68 5.36 11.17
CA ASP A 22 12.11 5.28 10.86
C ASP A 22 12.31 4.74 9.43
N LEU A 23 12.14 5.61 8.43
CA LEU A 23 12.18 5.20 7.03
C LEU A 23 13.48 5.62 6.34
N PRO A 24 13.94 4.86 5.34
CA PRO A 24 14.97 5.32 4.42
C PRO A 24 14.57 6.65 3.77
N ALA A 25 15.53 7.59 3.63
CA ALA A 25 15.26 8.95 3.15
C ALA A 25 14.62 9.05 1.75
N ASN A 26 14.72 8.00 0.93
CA ASN A 26 14.07 7.93 -0.38
C ASN A 26 12.57 7.60 -0.29
N VAL A 27 12.05 7.17 0.85
CA VAL A 27 10.62 6.94 1.09
C VAL A 27 9.87 8.26 1.29
N ASP A 28 10.43 9.20 2.07
CA ASP A 28 9.84 10.52 2.36
C ASP A 28 9.55 11.35 1.09
N ALA A 29 10.29 11.08 0.01
CA ALA A 29 10.09 11.72 -1.28
C ALA A 29 8.85 11.19 -2.04
N ILE A 30 8.29 10.07 -1.60
CA ILE A 30 7.23 9.32 -2.29
C ILE A 30 5.93 9.38 -1.49
N VAL A 31 5.99 9.13 -0.19
CA VAL A 31 4.81 9.05 0.70
C VAL A 31 5.10 9.75 2.01
N ASP A 32 4.11 10.49 2.53
CA ASP A 32 4.22 11.18 3.81
C ASP A 32 3.70 10.33 4.99
N ASP A 33 4.18 10.65 6.19
CA ASP A 33 3.78 9.96 7.44
C ASP A 33 2.27 9.98 7.67
N ALA A 34 1.58 11.07 7.28
CA ALA A 34 0.14 11.18 7.45
C ALA A 34 -0.62 10.15 6.61
N SER A 35 -0.14 9.87 5.39
CA SER A 35 -0.67 8.85 4.51
C SER A 35 -0.42 7.45 5.08
N LEU A 36 0.78 7.18 5.59
CA LEU A 36 1.11 5.90 6.23
C LEU A 36 0.25 5.65 7.48
N ALA A 37 0.12 6.66 8.34
CA ALA A 37 -0.74 6.60 9.51
C ALA A 37 -2.21 6.40 9.14
N ALA A 38 -2.63 6.88 7.97
CA ALA A 38 -3.96 6.63 7.44
C ALA A 38 -4.17 5.17 7.02
N LEU A 39 -3.16 4.54 6.39
CA LEU A 39 -3.20 3.11 6.09
C LEU A 39 -3.29 2.27 7.37
N GLU A 40 -2.46 2.58 8.36
CA GLU A 40 -2.41 1.80 9.61
C GLU A 40 -3.70 1.85 10.41
N ARG A 41 -4.38 3.02 10.42
CA ARG A 41 -5.70 3.16 11.06
C ARG A 41 -6.73 2.20 10.50
N GLU A 42 -6.61 1.86 9.21
CA GLU A 42 -7.52 0.93 8.52
C GLU A 42 -6.99 -0.51 8.51
N GLY A 43 -5.92 -0.80 9.28
CA GLY A 43 -5.41 -2.15 9.49
C GLY A 43 -4.30 -2.56 8.52
N PHE A 44 -3.69 -1.62 7.79
CA PHE A 44 -2.40 -1.88 7.16
C PHE A 44 -1.30 -1.97 8.23
N VAL A 45 -0.19 -2.66 7.93
CA VAL A 45 0.99 -2.71 8.80
C VAL A 45 2.17 -2.16 8.03
N VAL A 46 2.76 -1.07 8.52
CA VAL A 46 4.01 -0.53 8.00
C VAL A 46 5.15 -1.08 8.85
N HIS A 47 6.00 -1.89 8.23
CA HIS A 47 7.28 -2.29 8.81
C HIS A 47 8.32 -1.20 8.48
N ASP A 48 8.58 -0.33 9.44
CA ASP A 48 9.65 0.65 9.37
C ASP A 48 11.00 0.05 9.81
N GLY A 49 12.06 0.86 9.72
CA GLY A 49 13.44 0.45 9.93
C GLY A 49 14.27 0.53 8.65
N THR A 50 15.58 0.64 8.82
CA THR A 50 16.54 0.78 7.71
C THR A 50 17.34 -0.49 7.43
N ASN A 51 16.89 -1.65 7.94
CA ASN A 51 17.59 -2.93 7.80
C ASN A 51 16.62 -4.04 7.34
N PRO A 52 15.94 -3.87 6.19
CA PRO A 52 15.01 -4.87 5.68
C PRO A 52 15.72 -6.18 5.30
N PRO A 53 14.98 -7.31 5.21
CA PRO A 53 15.51 -8.55 4.69
C PRO A 53 15.92 -8.41 3.22
N ASP A 54 16.83 -9.27 2.76
CA ASP A 54 17.01 -9.54 1.33
C ASP A 54 15.82 -10.39 0.85
N ILE A 55 15.18 -9.93 -0.22
CA ILE A 55 14.02 -10.56 -0.82
C ILE A 55 14.38 -10.86 -2.26
N THR A 56 14.58 -12.15 -2.57
CA THR A 56 14.93 -12.58 -3.91
C THR A 56 14.04 -13.73 -4.36
N GLY A 57 13.10 -13.49 -5.27
CA GLY A 57 12.27 -14.55 -5.84
C GLY A 57 11.00 -14.03 -6.49
N THR A 58 10.23 -14.96 -7.04
CA THR A 58 8.89 -14.70 -7.56
C THR A 58 7.86 -15.19 -6.57
N TYR A 59 6.87 -14.36 -6.25
CA TYR A 59 5.84 -14.63 -5.26
C TYR A 59 4.46 -14.46 -5.87
N ALA A 60 3.61 -15.47 -5.71
CA ALA A 60 2.27 -15.50 -6.25
C ALA A 60 1.31 -14.74 -5.34
N TRP A 61 0.50 -13.90 -5.97
CA TRP A 61 -0.65 -13.24 -5.37
C TRP A 61 -1.91 -13.92 -5.92
N ASP A 62 -2.51 -14.87 -5.19
CA ASP A 62 -3.41 -15.89 -5.77
C ASP A 62 -4.80 -15.99 -5.12
N SER A 63 -5.00 -15.47 -3.91
CA SER A 63 -6.25 -15.62 -3.15
C SER A 63 -6.65 -14.32 -2.45
N THR A 64 -6.76 -13.23 -3.22
CA THR A 64 -6.86 -11.87 -2.64
C THR A 64 -8.25 -11.51 -2.19
N VAL A 65 -8.33 -10.78 -1.08
CA VAL A 65 -9.53 -10.05 -0.69
C VAL A 65 -9.18 -8.58 -0.43
N ARG A 66 -10.02 -7.69 -0.96
CA ARG A 66 -10.03 -6.28 -0.53
C ARG A 66 -10.77 -6.19 0.80
N PHE A 67 -10.15 -5.57 1.77
CA PHE A 67 -10.79 -5.34 3.07
C PHE A 67 -11.06 -3.87 3.35
N TYR A 68 -10.51 -2.95 2.56
CA TYR A 68 -10.83 -1.54 2.63
C TYR A 68 -10.65 -0.83 1.27
N PRO A 69 -11.50 0.15 0.93
CA PRO A 69 -12.90 0.25 1.33
C PRO A 69 -13.74 -0.84 0.62
N ASP A 70 -14.84 -1.26 1.24
CA ASP A 70 -15.71 -2.38 0.80
C ASP A 70 -16.51 -2.08 -0.50
N ALA A 71 -16.40 -0.87 -1.07
CA ALA A 71 -17.37 -0.31 -2.00
C ALA A 71 -16.90 -0.13 -3.46
N PHE A 72 -15.79 -0.74 -3.89
CA PHE A 72 -15.23 -0.52 -5.24
C PHE A 72 -15.24 -1.79 -6.10
N THR A 73 -15.73 -1.66 -7.34
CA THR A 73 -15.87 -2.73 -8.35
C THR A 73 -14.61 -2.87 -9.20
N ILE A 74 -13.43 -2.98 -8.59
CA ILE A 74 -12.16 -3.11 -9.33
C ILE A 74 -11.68 -4.56 -9.27
N CYS A 75 -11.09 -5.02 -10.38
CA CYS A 75 -10.51 -6.34 -10.60
C CYS A 75 -9.73 -6.91 -9.39
N ASN A 76 -9.94 -8.21 -9.13
CA ASN A 76 -9.27 -8.99 -8.09
C ASN A 76 -7.91 -9.47 -8.58
N GLY A 77 -7.12 -8.56 -9.15
CA GLY A 77 -5.85 -8.87 -9.82
C GLY A 77 -4.98 -9.84 -9.02
N MET A 78 -4.97 -11.07 -9.52
CA MET A 78 -3.96 -12.09 -9.21
C MET A 78 -2.72 -11.79 -10.02
N GLY A 79 -1.57 -12.24 -9.54
CA GLY A 79 -0.33 -11.94 -10.22
C GLY A 79 0.90 -12.54 -9.58
N THR A 80 2.05 -12.22 -10.14
CA THR A 80 3.33 -12.54 -9.54
C THR A 80 4.13 -11.27 -9.31
N TYR A 81 4.86 -11.23 -8.19
CA TYR A 81 5.86 -10.22 -7.92
C TYR A 81 7.24 -10.86 -7.95
N THR A 82 8.08 -10.46 -8.88
CA THR A 82 9.52 -10.75 -8.79
C THR A 82 10.17 -9.63 -8.00
N LEU A 83 10.69 -9.98 -6.83
CA LEU A 83 11.39 -9.08 -5.93
C LEU A 83 12.87 -9.48 -5.91
N ARG A 84 13.77 -8.50 -6.02
CA ARG A 84 15.21 -8.66 -5.79
C ARG A 84 15.66 -7.48 -4.94
N ALA A 85 16.33 -7.70 -3.82
CA ALA A 85 16.83 -6.66 -2.94
C ALA A 85 18.31 -6.90 -2.58
N ASP A 86 19.18 -6.87 -3.58
CA ASP A 86 20.65 -6.99 -3.45
C ASP A 86 21.36 -5.63 -3.46
N GLY A 87 20.69 -4.60 -2.93
CA GLY A 87 21.13 -3.20 -2.93
C GLY A 87 20.39 -2.30 -3.92
N THR A 88 19.72 -2.88 -4.91
CA THR A 88 18.73 -2.22 -5.77
C THR A 88 17.46 -3.05 -5.75
N VAL A 89 16.33 -2.46 -5.36
CA VAL A 89 15.07 -3.20 -5.36
C VAL A 89 14.44 -3.19 -6.74
N MET A 90 14.38 -4.35 -7.37
CA MET A 90 13.58 -4.56 -8.57
C MET A 90 12.27 -5.24 -8.18
N ALA A 91 11.15 -4.60 -8.52
CA ALA A 91 9.83 -5.17 -8.35
C ALA A 91 9.13 -5.23 -9.71
N GLU A 92 8.92 -6.44 -10.21
CA GLU A 92 8.13 -6.67 -11.42
C GLU A 92 6.80 -7.30 -11.03
N GLU A 93 5.72 -6.57 -11.27
CA GLU A 93 4.36 -7.01 -11.06
C GLU A 93 3.79 -7.51 -12.39
N MET A 94 3.22 -8.70 -12.43
CA MET A 94 2.42 -9.19 -13.55
C MET A 94 1.00 -9.44 -13.07
N LEU A 95 0.01 -8.66 -13.53
CA LEU A 95 -1.41 -8.85 -13.17
C LEU A 95 -2.17 -9.52 -14.32
N THR A 96 -2.98 -10.53 -13.98
CA THR A 96 -3.75 -11.29 -14.98
C THR A 96 -5.12 -10.69 -15.28
N GLU A 97 -5.72 -9.97 -14.33
CA GLU A 97 -7.09 -9.42 -14.46
C GLU A 97 -7.16 -7.87 -14.50
N CYS A 98 -6.05 -7.17 -14.25
CA CYS A 98 -5.98 -5.71 -14.32
C CYS A 98 -5.13 -5.28 -15.51
N ASP A 99 -5.45 -4.12 -16.10
CA ASP A 99 -4.58 -3.49 -17.10
C ASP A 99 -3.16 -3.32 -16.54
N GLY A 100 -2.25 -4.14 -17.07
CA GLY A 100 -0.80 -3.98 -16.99
C GLY A 100 -0.13 -4.52 -15.74
N GLY A 101 0.87 -5.36 -15.98
CA GLY A 101 2.04 -5.44 -15.10
C GLY A 101 2.93 -4.20 -15.21
N GLY A 102 3.93 -4.07 -14.34
CA GLY A 102 4.91 -3.00 -14.42
C GLY A 102 6.14 -3.29 -13.58
N SER A 103 7.25 -2.67 -13.94
CA SER A 103 8.51 -2.76 -13.19
C SER A 103 8.82 -1.44 -12.49
N VAL A 104 9.38 -1.53 -11.29
CA VAL A 104 10.02 -0.41 -10.60
C VAL A 104 11.45 -0.84 -10.27
N ASP A 105 12.39 -0.03 -10.74
CA ASP A 105 13.81 -0.15 -10.38
C ASP A 105 14.09 0.77 -9.18
N ASP A 106 15.03 0.37 -8.32
CA ASP A 106 15.42 1.09 -7.11
C ASP A 106 14.23 1.45 -6.19
N ALA A 107 13.25 0.54 -6.09
CA ALA A 107 12.08 0.74 -5.23
C ALA A 107 12.51 0.91 -3.76
N PRO A 108 12.03 1.93 -3.04
CA PRO A 108 12.39 2.07 -1.62
C PRO A 108 11.80 0.94 -0.79
N ILE A 109 12.61 0.40 0.12
CA ILE A 109 12.23 -0.68 1.02
C ILE A 109 12.65 -0.33 2.45
N ALA A 110 11.72 -0.44 3.38
CA ALA A 110 11.93 -0.31 4.82
C ALA A 110 11.68 -1.65 5.51
N GLY A 111 12.17 -1.80 6.74
CA GLY A 111 11.93 -2.98 7.54
C GLY A 111 13.05 -3.32 8.52
N ASP A 112 12.82 -4.39 9.26
CA ASP A 112 13.78 -5.00 10.18
C ASP A 112 13.55 -6.51 10.29
N GLY A 113 14.63 -7.25 10.54
CA GLY A 113 14.62 -8.71 10.62
C GLY A 113 14.08 -9.34 9.33
N ASP A 114 13.01 -10.12 9.46
CA ASP A 114 12.39 -10.83 8.33
C ASP A 114 11.22 -10.05 7.71
N CYS A 115 10.87 -8.86 8.22
CA CYS A 115 9.69 -8.12 7.78
C CYS A 115 10.07 -6.85 7.01
N PHE A 116 9.24 -6.47 6.04
CA PHE A 116 9.52 -5.36 5.14
C PHE A 116 8.27 -4.60 4.73
N THR A 117 8.48 -3.36 4.27
CA THR A 117 7.51 -2.57 3.51
C THR A 117 8.20 -2.00 2.27
N LEU A 118 7.64 -2.30 1.11
CA LEU A 118 8.14 -1.93 -0.20
C LEU A 118 7.23 -0.86 -0.83
N PHE A 119 7.83 0.21 -1.33
CA PHE A 119 7.14 1.35 -1.93
C PHE A 119 7.37 1.36 -3.44
N LEU A 120 6.28 1.25 -4.20
CA LEU A 120 6.28 1.08 -5.65
C LEU A 120 5.56 2.26 -6.31
N PRO A 121 6.25 3.41 -6.49
CA PRO A 121 5.70 4.52 -7.25
C PRO A 121 5.55 4.14 -8.73
N SER A 122 4.45 4.52 -9.35
CA SER A 122 4.26 4.29 -10.78
C SER A 122 3.26 5.27 -11.42
N GLU A 123 3.40 5.47 -12.73
CA GLU A 123 2.33 5.99 -13.57
C GLU A 123 1.52 4.81 -14.11
N ARG A 124 0.20 4.95 -14.12
CA ARG A 124 -0.76 3.94 -14.59
C ARG A 124 -1.76 4.58 -15.53
N GLU A 125 -2.29 3.76 -16.42
CA GLU A 125 -3.42 4.09 -17.28
C GLU A 125 -4.50 3.02 -17.09
N PHE A 126 -5.73 3.45 -16.84
CA PHE A 126 -6.90 2.57 -16.73
C PHE A 126 -8.10 3.25 -17.38
N GLU A 127 -8.66 2.63 -18.42
CA GLU A 127 -9.81 3.18 -19.17
C GLU A 127 -9.63 4.66 -19.61
N GLY A 128 -8.39 5.03 -20.00
CA GLY A 128 -8.03 6.39 -20.42
C GLY A 128 -7.79 7.38 -19.26
N CYS A 129 -8.04 6.98 -18.01
CA CYS A 129 -7.53 7.71 -16.84
C CYS A 129 -6.04 7.44 -16.67
N ARG A 130 -5.23 8.48 -16.82
CA ARG A 130 -3.80 8.44 -16.50
C ARG A 130 -3.59 9.04 -15.12
N TYR A 131 -2.86 8.35 -14.27
CA TYR A 131 -2.64 8.78 -12.90
C TYR A 131 -1.32 8.27 -12.35
N ARG A 132 -0.76 8.99 -11.37
CA ARG A 132 0.32 8.50 -10.54
C ARG A 132 -0.27 7.83 -9.31
N THR A 133 0.38 6.76 -8.89
CA THR A 133 0.00 5.99 -7.73
C THR A 133 1.22 5.41 -7.05
N ILE A 134 1.07 5.14 -5.76
CA ILE A 134 2.03 4.39 -4.97
C ILE A 134 1.33 3.11 -4.55
N LYS A 135 1.92 1.97 -4.96
CA LYS A 135 1.57 0.70 -4.35
C LYS A 135 2.50 0.47 -3.17
N VAL A 136 1.95 0.03 -2.04
CA VAL A 136 2.73 -0.33 -0.86
C VAL A 136 2.49 -1.79 -0.59
N LEU A 137 3.56 -2.57 -0.50
CA LEU A 137 3.53 -4.00 -0.20
C LEU A 137 4.23 -4.22 1.13
N SER A 138 3.57 -4.83 2.11
CA SER A 138 4.22 -5.26 3.36
C SER A 138 3.99 -6.73 3.66
N GLY A 139 4.87 -7.30 4.47
CA GLY A 139 4.79 -8.68 4.95
C GLY A 139 6.11 -9.14 5.54
N CYS A 140 6.20 -10.42 5.88
CA CYS A 140 7.41 -11.04 6.41
C CYS A 140 7.85 -12.24 5.58
N ILE A 141 9.15 -12.42 5.40
CA ILE A 141 9.73 -13.52 4.65
C ILE A 141 9.71 -14.79 5.47
N SER A 142 9.28 -15.88 4.85
CA SER A 142 9.37 -17.24 5.38
C SER A 142 9.88 -18.22 4.32
N PRO A 143 10.23 -19.46 4.71
CA PRO A 143 10.57 -20.51 3.74
C PRO A 143 9.46 -20.81 2.71
N GLU A 144 8.19 -20.60 3.08
CA GLU A 144 7.02 -20.86 2.25
C GLU A 144 6.68 -19.69 1.30
N GLY A 145 7.09 -18.46 1.62
CA GLY A 145 6.73 -17.28 0.84
C GLY A 145 6.82 -15.97 1.64
N ILE A 146 5.91 -15.04 1.36
CA ILE A 146 5.70 -13.84 2.17
C ILE A 146 4.43 -14.04 3.00
N THR A 147 4.57 -14.04 4.32
CA THR A 147 3.47 -14.22 5.28
C THR A 147 2.83 -12.89 5.66
N ASP A 148 1.53 -12.96 5.97
CA ASP A 148 0.67 -11.82 6.28
C ASP A 148 0.80 -10.65 5.28
N PRO A 149 0.77 -10.94 3.95
CA PRO A 149 1.02 -9.95 2.94
C PRO A 149 -0.14 -8.94 2.87
N LEU A 150 0.21 -7.66 2.89
CA LEU A 150 -0.73 -6.56 2.71
C LEU A 150 -0.32 -5.73 1.50
N ARG A 151 -1.31 -5.28 0.73
CA ARG A 151 -1.11 -4.37 -0.39
C ARG A 151 -2.03 -3.17 -0.29
N ALA A 152 -1.44 -1.97 -0.29
CA ALA A 152 -2.15 -0.72 -0.46
C ALA A 152 -1.96 -0.19 -1.89
N SER A 153 -2.98 0.48 -2.43
CA SER A 153 -2.87 1.33 -3.62
C SER A 153 -3.36 2.72 -3.27
N MET A 154 -2.51 3.73 -3.49
CA MET A 154 -2.78 5.13 -3.17
C MET A 154 -2.58 5.97 -4.44
N PRO A 155 -3.64 6.35 -5.16
CA PRO A 155 -3.52 7.39 -6.18
C PRO A 155 -3.12 8.70 -5.51
N ASN A 156 -2.11 9.38 -6.04
CA ASN A 156 -1.65 10.65 -5.48
C ASN A 156 -1.79 11.81 -6.48
N GLU A 157 -1.89 11.54 -7.78
CA GLU A 157 -2.09 12.58 -8.79
C GLU A 157 -2.86 12.04 -9.99
N PHE A 158 -3.87 12.76 -10.46
CA PHE A 158 -4.56 12.48 -11.71
C PHE A 158 -3.98 13.34 -12.84
N LEU A 159 -3.63 12.70 -13.94
CA LEU A 159 -2.97 13.31 -15.10
C LEU A 159 -3.94 13.49 -16.27
N SER A 160 -5.16 12.96 -16.19
CA SER A 160 -6.19 13.16 -17.20
C SER A 160 -7.60 13.37 -16.60
N PRO A 161 -8.48 14.15 -17.27
CA PRO A 161 -9.86 14.35 -16.82
C PRO A 161 -10.73 13.07 -16.83
N ALA A 162 -10.30 12.03 -17.55
CA ALA A 162 -11.03 10.75 -17.61
C ALA A 162 -11.14 10.07 -16.23
N CYS A 163 -10.27 10.44 -15.29
CA CYS A 163 -10.29 9.94 -13.92
C CYS A 163 -11.54 10.36 -13.13
N ASP A 164 -12.14 11.52 -13.44
CA ASP A 164 -13.29 12.06 -12.69
C ASP A 164 -14.51 11.13 -12.76
N ALA A 165 -14.78 10.57 -13.94
CA ALA A 165 -15.88 9.62 -14.14
C ALA A 165 -15.63 8.32 -13.36
N LEU A 166 -14.40 7.80 -13.40
CA LEU A 166 -14.03 6.56 -12.71
C LEU A 166 -14.12 6.71 -11.19
N VAL A 167 -13.74 7.86 -10.64
CA VAL A 167 -13.93 8.16 -9.20
C VAL A 167 -15.41 8.27 -8.86
N ALA A 168 -16.20 9.00 -9.65
CA ALA A 168 -17.64 9.14 -9.43
C ALA A 168 -18.38 7.79 -9.44
N GLU A 169 -17.93 6.86 -10.28
CA GLU A 169 -18.47 5.50 -10.40
C GLU A 169 -17.93 4.52 -9.35
N ARG A 170 -17.03 4.95 -8.44
CA ARG A 170 -16.32 4.06 -7.49
C ARG A 170 -15.58 2.92 -8.20
N ARG A 171 -14.93 3.25 -9.31
CA ARG A 171 -14.07 2.37 -10.11
C ARG A 171 -12.59 2.74 -10.00
N LEU A 172 -12.28 3.87 -9.37
CA LEU A 172 -10.93 4.29 -9.01
C LEU A 172 -11.01 5.09 -7.70
N THR A 173 -10.08 4.89 -6.76
CA THR A 173 -9.97 5.75 -5.57
C THR A 173 -9.46 7.14 -5.97
N GLY A 174 -9.96 8.19 -5.33
CA GLY A 174 -9.48 9.55 -5.55
C GLY A 174 -8.08 9.80 -4.98
N PRO A 175 -7.42 10.92 -5.31
CA PRO A 175 -6.20 11.34 -4.64
C PRO A 175 -6.44 11.52 -3.14
N GLY A 176 -5.59 10.92 -2.31
CA GLY A 176 -5.77 10.90 -0.85
C GLY A 176 -6.75 9.85 -0.32
N GLU A 177 -7.39 9.08 -1.20
CA GLU A 177 -8.04 7.82 -0.85
C GLU A 177 -7.09 6.64 -1.15
N PHE A 178 -7.37 5.49 -0.53
CA PHE A 178 -6.56 4.29 -0.71
C PHE A 178 -7.41 3.04 -0.70
N ALA A 179 -6.88 1.95 -1.24
CA ALA A 179 -7.48 0.63 -1.17
C ALA A 179 -6.49 -0.37 -0.58
N LEU A 180 -6.95 -1.19 0.36
CA LEU A 180 -6.18 -2.22 1.05
C LEU A 180 -6.64 -3.62 0.67
N ARG A 181 -5.68 -4.51 0.47
CA ARG A 181 -5.86 -5.90 0.13
C ARG A 181 -4.94 -6.78 0.95
N ARG A 182 -5.36 -8.03 1.14
CA ARG A 182 -4.58 -9.09 1.77
C ARG A 182 -4.82 -10.41 1.06
N GLU A 183 -3.94 -11.37 1.29
CA GLU A 183 -4.24 -12.77 0.98
C GLU A 183 -5.26 -13.34 1.96
N THR A 184 -6.16 -14.20 1.46
CA THR A 184 -7.17 -14.84 2.29
C THR A 184 -6.60 -15.97 3.14
N ASP A 185 -5.54 -16.62 2.64
CA ASP A 185 -4.78 -17.63 3.36
C ASP A 185 -3.58 -17.07 4.14
N GLY A 186 -3.31 -15.77 3.98
CA GLY A 186 -2.20 -15.08 4.63
C GLY A 186 -0.82 -15.39 4.03
N LEU A 187 -0.75 -15.91 2.81
CA LEU A 187 0.52 -16.30 2.19
C LEU A 187 0.58 -15.90 0.71
N MET A 188 1.59 -15.10 0.35
CA MET A 188 2.05 -15.05 -1.03
C MET A 188 3.09 -16.15 -1.25
N ALA A 189 2.67 -17.27 -1.82
CA ALA A 189 3.54 -18.43 -1.99
C ALA A 189 4.70 -18.13 -2.94
N ARG A 190 5.90 -18.64 -2.62
CA ARG A 190 7.02 -18.59 -3.58
C ARG A 190 6.70 -19.45 -4.80
N VAL A 191 6.86 -18.87 -5.99
CA VAL A 191 6.80 -19.59 -7.26
C VAL A 191 8.17 -20.24 -7.51
N PRO A 192 8.23 -21.57 -7.73
CA PRO A 192 9.47 -22.24 -8.09
C PRO A 192 10.04 -21.68 -9.40
N GLU A 193 11.35 -21.45 -9.45
CA GLU A 193 12.05 -21.15 -10.70
C GLU A 193 12.13 -22.45 -11.54
N GLU A 194 11.75 -22.39 -12.82
CA GLU A 194 11.86 -23.52 -13.76
C GLU A 194 13.28 -23.78 -14.26
#